data_AF-A0A3M1T3D7-F1
#
_entry.id   AF-A0A3M1T3D7-F1
#
_cell.length_a   1.000
_cell.length_b   1.000
_cell.length_c   1.000
_cell.angle_alpha   90.00
_cell.angle_beta   90.00
_cell.angle_gamma   90.00
#
_symmetry.space_group_name_H-M   'P 1'
#
loop_
_entity.id
_entity.type
_entity.pdbx_description
1 polymer ?
#
loop_
_entity_poly.entity_id
_entity_poly.type
_entity_poly.pdbx_seq_one_letter_code
_entity_poly.pdbx_strand_id
1 'polypeptide(L)'
;MSEGAADVSCNEAREDLSALIDAALPRERQATLEEHLASCGACREEHAALLAVAKQVRSLPPVSAPPDFVATLFARLDGGDASVAEAPAAAEPRNRATPARPAGEPGAKPCEALAEDLSALLDRHLEGEAAALARRHLAECAACRERQAAWQRVRDRVGALPPLRAPADFLERVWAQIESLEEERRLAQRRRLEARSAFWSGAVRLGRAAAVLLAIGGGFWLAAPGDGARLSLVSSFGPAAQRLAPNSERPRAQRTRRGAPPPAPAEQ
;
A
#
# COMPACT_ATOMS: atom_id res chain seq x y z
N MET A 1 -26.15 28.93 -19.70
CA MET A 1 -25.52 28.20 -20.81
C MET A 1 -24.59 27.18 -20.15
N SER A 2 -24.99 25.90 -20.19
CA SER A 2 -24.32 24.78 -19.49
C SER A 2 -23.74 23.82 -20.53
N GLU A 3 -22.89 24.35 -21.40
CA GLU A 3 -22.14 23.56 -22.38
C GLU A 3 -20.83 23.09 -21.73
N GLY A 4 -20.67 21.78 -21.58
CA GLY A 4 -19.38 21.16 -21.26
C GLY A 4 -19.33 20.22 -20.05
N ALA A 5 -20.39 19.47 -19.73
CA ALA A 5 -20.19 18.20 -19.03
C ALA A 5 -19.53 17.25 -20.03
N ALA A 6 -18.19 17.25 -20.07
CA ALA A 6 -17.42 16.37 -20.92
C ALA A 6 -17.69 14.93 -20.45
N ASP A 7 -18.41 14.19 -21.29
CA ASP A 7 -18.70 12.78 -21.09
C ASP A 7 -17.36 12.02 -21.10
N VAL A 8 -16.88 11.62 -19.91
CA VAL A 8 -15.62 10.89 -19.76
C VAL A 8 -15.78 9.53 -20.41
N SER A 9 -14.91 9.22 -21.36
CA SER A 9 -14.93 7.93 -22.03
C SER A 9 -14.51 6.81 -21.07
N CYS A 10 -14.98 5.57 -21.30
CA CYS A 10 -14.56 4.43 -20.48
C CYS A 10 -13.03 4.23 -20.50
N ASN A 11 -12.33 4.61 -21.58
CA ASN A 11 -10.88 4.48 -21.65
C ASN A 11 -10.18 5.48 -20.71
N GLU A 12 -10.58 6.75 -20.74
CA GLU A 12 -10.06 7.78 -19.83
C GLU A 12 -10.42 7.45 -18.38
N ALA A 13 -11.64 6.98 -18.12
CA ALA A 13 -12.06 6.56 -16.78
C ALA A 13 -11.13 5.48 -16.22
N ARG A 14 -10.73 4.49 -17.03
CA ARG A 14 -9.83 3.40 -16.63
C ARG A 14 -8.44 3.88 -16.27
N GLU A 15 -7.90 4.85 -17.01
CA GLU A 15 -6.63 5.48 -16.66
C GLU A 15 -6.72 6.22 -15.31
N ASP A 16 -7.88 6.85 -15.05
CA ASP A 16 -8.11 7.62 -13.83
C ASP A 16 -8.40 6.76 -12.59
N LEU A 17 -8.83 5.51 -12.74
CA LEU A 17 -9.09 4.60 -11.61
C LEU A 17 -7.84 4.39 -10.73
N SER A 18 -6.66 4.21 -11.34
CA SER A 18 -5.42 4.02 -10.56
C SER A 18 -5.06 5.31 -9.81
N ALA A 19 -5.14 6.46 -10.49
CA ALA A 19 -4.86 7.75 -9.88
C ALA A 19 -5.85 8.09 -8.75
N LEU A 20 -7.12 7.67 -8.86
CA LEU A 20 -8.12 7.80 -7.80
C LEU A 20 -7.73 6.98 -6.56
N ILE A 21 -7.31 5.72 -6.73
CA ILE A 21 -6.92 4.80 -5.64
C ILE A 21 -5.68 5.30 -4.88
N ASP A 22 -4.77 5.96 -5.60
CA ASP A 22 -3.54 6.54 -5.06
C ASP A 22 -3.73 7.96 -4.52
N ALA A 23 -4.96 8.48 -4.55
CA ALA A 23 -5.30 9.86 -4.19
C ALA A 23 -4.48 10.92 -4.95
N ALA A 24 -4.07 10.60 -6.19
CA ALA A 24 -3.30 11.44 -7.08
C ALA A 24 -4.17 12.21 -8.10
N LEU A 25 -5.47 11.93 -8.15
CA LEU A 25 -6.40 12.57 -9.07
C LEU A 25 -6.90 13.94 -8.53
N PRO A 26 -6.91 15.04 -9.31
CA PRO A 26 -7.48 16.33 -8.88
C PRO A 26 -8.98 16.24 -8.53
N ARG A 27 -9.48 17.07 -7.60
CA ARG A 27 -10.87 16.99 -7.10
C ARG A 27 -11.92 17.16 -8.19
N GLU A 28 -11.67 18.05 -9.15
CA GLU A 28 -12.57 18.29 -10.28
C GLU A 28 -12.71 17.02 -11.13
N ARG A 29 -11.58 16.35 -11.40
CA ARG A 29 -11.53 15.11 -12.18
C ARG A 29 -12.09 13.91 -11.41
N GLN A 30 -11.92 13.88 -10.09
CA GLN A 30 -12.58 12.89 -9.21
C GLN A 30 -14.09 12.98 -9.33
N ALA A 31 -14.68 14.18 -9.27
CA ALA A 31 -16.12 14.36 -9.36
C ALA A 31 -16.68 13.84 -10.69
N THR A 32 -16.02 14.14 -11.82
CA THR A 32 -16.45 13.63 -13.14
C THR A 32 -16.32 12.11 -13.24
N LEU A 33 -15.25 11.53 -12.70
CA LEU A 33 -15.08 10.07 -12.67
C LEU A 33 -16.13 9.38 -11.78
N GLU A 34 -16.46 9.96 -10.63
CA GLU A 34 -17.51 9.45 -9.74
C GLU A 34 -18.89 9.47 -10.42
N GLU A 35 -19.19 10.52 -11.18
CA GLU A 35 -20.40 10.59 -12.01
C GLU A 35 -20.42 9.50 -13.09
N HIS A 36 -19.30 9.27 -13.78
CA HIS A 36 -19.17 8.17 -14.74
C HIS A 36 -19.34 6.80 -14.06
N LEU A 37 -18.73 6.59 -12.88
CA LEU A 37 -18.89 5.37 -12.11
C LEU A 37 -20.35 5.17 -11.65
N ALA A 38 -21.13 6.23 -11.44
CA ALA A 38 -22.55 6.07 -11.12
C ALA A 38 -23.35 5.50 -12.31
N SER A 39 -22.98 5.82 -13.55
CA SER A 39 -23.69 5.39 -14.76
C SER A 39 -23.13 4.11 -15.39
N CYS A 40 -21.83 3.83 -15.27
CA CYS A 40 -21.15 2.73 -15.97
C CYS A 40 -20.85 1.51 -15.08
N GLY A 41 -21.56 0.40 -15.29
CA GLY A 41 -21.37 -0.85 -14.52
C GLY A 41 -19.99 -1.50 -14.67
N ALA A 42 -19.46 -1.53 -15.89
CA ALA A 42 -18.15 -2.15 -16.17
C ALA A 42 -17.00 -1.44 -15.45
N CYS A 43 -17.00 -0.10 -15.47
CA CYS A 43 -15.96 0.68 -14.77
C CYS A 43 -16.09 0.54 -13.24
N ARG A 44 -17.30 0.37 -12.68
CA ARG A 44 -17.46 0.07 -11.24
C ARG A 44 -16.87 -1.28 -10.85
N GLU A 45 -17.10 -2.32 -11.66
CA GLU A 45 -16.54 -3.64 -11.40
C GLU A 45 -15.02 -3.62 -11.44
N GLU A 46 -14.44 -2.93 -12.43
CA GLU A 46 -13.00 -2.74 -12.54
C GLU A 46 -12.42 -1.95 -11.35
N HIS A 47 -13.07 -0.84 -10.96
CA HIS A 47 -12.67 -0.07 -9.78
C HIS A 47 -12.71 -0.91 -8.49
N ALA A 48 -13.76 -1.72 -8.31
CA ALA A 48 -13.88 -2.63 -7.16
C ALA A 48 -12.77 -3.70 -7.15
N ALA A 49 -12.42 -4.24 -8.32
CA ALA A 49 -11.32 -5.19 -8.46
C ALA A 49 -9.97 -4.56 -8.11
N LEU A 50 -9.69 -3.35 -8.62
CA LEU A 50 -8.46 -2.61 -8.31
C LEU A 50 -8.36 -2.27 -6.81
N LEU A 51 -9.46 -1.83 -6.18
CA LEU A 51 -9.50 -1.58 -4.74
C LEU A 51 -9.23 -2.85 -3.91
N ALA A 52 -9.74 -4.00 -4.36
CA ALA A 52 -9.48 -5.27 -3.69
C ALA A 52 -7.98 -5.63 -3.73
N VAL A 53 -7.33 -5.45 -4.88
CA VAL A 53 -5.87 -5.65 -5.02
C VAL A 53 -5.09 -4.67 -4.15
N ALA A 54 -5.42 -3.37 -4.22
CA ALA A 54 -4.75 -2.35 -3.41
C ALA A 54 -4.86 -2.64 -1.90
N LYS A 55 -6.01 -3.16 -1.45
CA LYS A 55 -6.21 -3.60 -0.06
C LYS A 55 -5.31 -4.78 0.31
N GLN A 56 -5.14 -5.76 -0.59
CA GLN A 56 -4.24 -6.90 -0.35
C GLN A 56 -2.79 -6.42 -0.22
N VAL A 57 -2.33 -5.56 -1.13
CA VAL A 57 -0.97 -5.00 -1.09
C VAL A 57 -0.74 -4.20 0.20
N ARG A 58 -1.69 -3.34 0.59
CA ARG A 58 -1.62 -2.55 1.84
C ARG A 58 -1.70 -3.40 3.11
N SER A 59 -2.17 -4.65 3.01
CA SER A 59 -2.23 -5.58 4.14
C SER A 59 -0.95 -6.37 4.36
N LEU A 60 0.03 -6.25 3.45
CA LEU A 60 1.33 -6.89 3.62
C LEU A 60 2.05 -6.34 4.86
N PRO A 61 2.84 -7.17 5.57
CA PRO A 61 3.64 -6.71 6.69
C PRO A 61 4.54 -5.54 6.28
N PRO A 62 4.64 -4.46 7.07
CA PRO A 62 5.53 -3.37 6.78
C PRO A 62 6.99 -3.86 6.82
N VAL A 63 7.75 -3.53 5.78
CA VAL A 63 9.19 -3.79 5.74
C VAL A 63 9.89 -2.73 6.58
N SER A 64 10.60 -3.14 7.63
CA SER A 64 11.41 -2.23 8.42
C SER A 64 12.58 -1.75 7.59
N ALA A 65 12.77 -0.43 7.49
CA ALA A 65 14.00 0.12 6.94
C ALA A 65 15.20 -0.34 7.80
N PRO A 66 16.39 -0.55 7.19
CA PRO A 66 17.63 -0.72 7.94
C PRO A 66 17.86 0.47 8.89
N PRO A 67 18.47 0.26 10.07
CA PRO A 67 18.65 1.32 11.07
C PRO A 67 19.39 2.55 10.53
N ASP A 68 20.31 2.33 9.58
CA ASP A 68 21.16 3.39 9.01
C ASP A 68 20.58 4.02 7.74
N PHE A 69 19.37 3.61 7.32
CA PHE A 69 18.77 4.07 6.06
C PHE A 69 18.58 5.59 6.05
N VAL A 70 18.00 6.13 7.12
CA VAL A 70 17.70 7.57 7.24
C VAL A 70 18.99 8.39 7.26
N ALA A 71 20.00 7.95 8.02
CA ALA A 71 21.30 8.60 8.07
C ALA A 71 22.01 8.59 6.70
N THR A 72 21.97 7.46 5.99
CA THR A 72 22.55 7.32 4.64
C THR A 72 21.84 8.21 3.62
N LEU A 73 20.51 8.31 3.73
CA LEU A 73 19.70 9.16 2.85
C LEU A 73 20.05 10.64 3.03
N PHE A 74 20.08 11.13 4.27
CA PHE A 74 20.44 12.52 4.56
C PHE A 74 21.88 12.83 4.18
N ALA A 75 22.84 11.95 4.48
CA ALA A 75 24.22 12.13 4.06
C ALA A 75 24.38 12.29 2.53
N ARG A 76 23.55 11.62 1.73
CA ARG A 76 23.53 11.78 0.27
C ARG A 76 22.85 13.07 -0.20
N LEU A 77 21.83 13.53 0.51
CA LEU A 77 21.12 14.77 0.19
C LEU A 77 21.94 16.00 0.58
N ASP A 78 22.63 15.94 1.73
CA ASP A 78 23.48 17.01 2.26
C ASP A 78 24.86 17.05 1.59
N GLY A 79 25.37 15.90 1.16
CA GLY A 79 26.66 15.74 0.47
C GLY A 79 26.68 16.23 -0.98
N GLY A 80 25.95 17.31 -1.28
CA GLY A 80 25.92 17.93 -2.60
C GLY A 80 27.33 18.05 -3.18
N ASP A 81 27.57 17.32 -4.27
CA ASP A 81 28.81 17.35 -5.05
C ASP A 81 30.11 16.95 -4.30
N ALA A 82 30.40 15.64 -4.18
CA ALA A 82 31.77 15.15 -3.96
C ALA A 82 32.11 13.93 -4.82
N SER A 83 32.52 14.25 -6.05
CA SER A 83 33.37 13.47 -6.98
C SER A 83 33.14 11.96 -7.13
N VAL A 84 32.54 11.58 -8.26
CA VAL A 84 33.02 10.40 -8.99
C VAL A 84 33.59 10.91 -10.31
N ALA A 85 34.90 10.69 -10.45
CA ALA A 85 35.73 11.20 -11.52
C ALA A 85 35.25 10.78 -12.91
N GLU A 86 35.41 11.75 -13.80
CA GLU A 86 35.20 11.76 -15.24
C GLU A 86 35.88 10.55 -15.94
N ALA A 87 35.11 9.77 -16.71
CA ALA A 87 35.65 8.72 -17.57
C ALA A 87 35.02 8.80 -18.98
N PRO A 88 35.81 8.55 -20.03
CA PRO A 88 35.66 9.22 -21.31
C PRO A 88 34.65 8.55 -22.25
N ALA A 89 34.10 9.38 -23.11
CA ALA A 89 33.26 9.02 -24.25
C ALA A 89 34.04 8.18 -25.27
N ALA A 90 33.55 6.98 -25.59
CA ALA A 90 33.95 6.28 -26.80
C ALA A 90 32.87 5.32 -27.34
N ALA A 91 32.37 5.69 -28.51
CA ALA A 91 32.01 4.87 -29.67
C ALA A 91 31.15 3.60 -29.48
N GLU A 92 29.91 3.69 -29.99
CA GLU A 92 29.08 2.53 -30.34
C GLU A 92 29.65 1.75 -31.53
N PRO A 93 29.70 0.41 -31.46
CA PRO A 93 29.56 -0.43 -32.64
C PRO A 93 28.22 -1.16 -32.59
N ARG A 94 27.37 -0.86 -33.59
CA ARG A 94 26.27 -1.73 -33.99
C ARG A 94 26.88 -2.98 -34.63
N ASN A 95 26.59 -4.17 -34.12
CA ASN A 95 26.27 -5.27 -35.04
C ASN A 95 25.51 -6.44 -34.43
N ARG A 96 24.60 -6.95 -35.27
CA ARG A 96 23.94 -8.25 -35.16
C ARG A 96 24.97 -9.34 -35.45
N ALA A 97 25.01 -10.37 -34.62
CA ALA A 97 25.14 -11.75 -35.07
C ALA A 97 24.75 -12.66 -33.92
N THR A 98 23.89 -13.63 -34.21
CA THR A 98 23.59 -14.77 -33.34
C THR A 98 24.45 -15.92 -33.80
N PRO A 99 25.36 -16.49 -32.98
CA PRO A 99 25.95 -17.78 -33.30
C PRO A 99 25.39 -18.91 -32.43
N ALA A 100 25.33 -20.07 -33.09
CA ALA A 100 24.72 -21.32 -32.67
C ALA A 100 25.43 -22.01 -31.48
N ARG A 101 24.66 -22.91 -30.88
CA ARG A 101 24.84 -23.60 -29.59
C ARG A 101 25.72 -24.86 -29.75
N PRO A 102 26.77 -25.08 -28.92
CA PRO A 102 27.30 -26.42 -28.71
C PRO A 102 26.55 -27.16 -27.59
N ALA A 103 26.39 -28.47 -27.78
CA ALA A 103 25.72 -29.39 -26.87
C ALA A 103 26.51 -29.55 -25.55
N GLY A 104 25.81 -29.48 -24.42
CA GLY A 104 26.38 -29.40 -23.08
C GLY A 104 26.66 -30.74 -22.41
N GLU A 105 27.59 -30.70 -21.46
CA GLU A 105 27.88 -31.76 -20.51
C GLU A 105 26.82 -31.82 -19.37
N PRO A 106 26.58 -33.01 -18.77
CA PRO A 106 25.65 -33.17 -17.65
C PRO A 106 26.15 -32.45 -16.39
N GLY A 107 25.49 -31.34 -16.05
CA GLY A 107 25.82 -30.48 -14.89
C GLY A 107 25.89 -29.00 -15.23
N ALA A 108 25.99 -28.64 -16.51
CA ALA A 108 25.89 -27.25 -16.94
C ALA A 108 24.42 -26.78 -16.87
N LYS A 109 24.17 -25.65 -16.18
CA LYS A 109 22.84 -25.00 -16.22
C LYS A 109 22.46 -24.75 -17.69
N PRO A 110 21.23 -25.06 -18.11
CA PRO A 110 20.79 -24.70 -19.46
C PRO A 110 20.79 -23.17 -19.61
N CYS A 111 21.06 -22.67 -20.82
CA CYS A 111 21.12 -21.23 -21.09
C CYS A 111 19.83 -20.45 -20.72
N GLU A 112 18.69 -21.14 -20.66
CA GLU A 112 17.40 -20.58 -20.26
C GLU A 112 17.35 -20.31 -18.76
N ALA A 113 17.76 -21.29 -17.93
CA ALA A 113 17.85 -21.11 -16.48
C ALA A 113 18.87 -20.03 -16.08
N LEU A 114 19.93 -19.83 -16.89
CA LEU A 114 20.89 -18.75 -16.63
C LEU A 114 20.30 -17.36 -16.91
N ALA A 115 19.27 -17.23 -17.76
CA ALA A 115 18.73 -15.93 -18.14
C ALA A 115 18.15 -15.16 -16.95
N GLU A 116 17.49 -15.85 -16.02
CA GLU A 116 16.95 -15.28 -14.78
C GLU A 116 18.07 -14.91 -13.80
N ASP A 117 19.07 -15.78 -13.67
CA ASP A 117 20.23 -15.58 -12.79
C ASP A 117 21.15 -14.44 -13.24
N LEU A 118 21.14 -14.07 -14.53
CA LEU A 118 22.01 -13.03 -15.07
C LEU A 118 21.76 -11.66 -14.42
N SER A 119 20.51 -11.25 -14.22
CA SER A 119 20.20 -9.98 -13.57
C SER A 119 20.69 -9.98 -12.12
N ALA A 120 20.37 -11.04 -11.37
CA ALA A 120 20.82 -11.18 -10.00
C ALA A 120 22.35 -11.21 -9.87
N LEU A 121 23.05 -11.86 -10.80
CA LEU A 121 24.50 -11.88 -10.84
C LEU A 121 25.09 -10.49 -11.12
N LEU A 122 24.53 -9.75 -12.07
CA LEU A 122 24.97 -8.39 -12.39
C LEU A 122 24.79 -7.47 -11.17
N ASP A 123 23.64 -7.53 -10.52
CA ASP A 123 23.30 -6.68 -9.39
C ASP A 123 23.94 -7.13 -8.07
N ARG A 124 24.79 -8.17 -8.11
CA ARG A 124 25.46 -8.78 -6.94
C ARG A 124 24.48 -9.34 -5.90
N HIS A 125 23.29 -9.72 -6.32
CA HIS A 125 22.28 -10.39 -5.51
C HIS A 125 22.35 -11.93 -5.61
N LEU A 126 23.15 -12.46 -6.54
CA LEU A 126 23.40 -13.90 -6.64
C LEU A 126 24.66 -14.29 -5.87
N GLU A 127 24.51 -15.19 -4.90
CA GLU A 127 25.58 -15.63 -4.00
C GLU A 127 25.76 -17.16 -4.00
N GLY A 128 26.82 -17.64 -3.34
CA GLY A 128 27.07 -19.06 -3.10
C GLY A 128 27.21 -19.92 -4.36
N GLU A 129 26.66 -21.13 -4.30
CA GLU A 129 26.74 -22.12 -5.38
C GLU A 129 26.06 -21.66 -6.67
N ALA A 130 24.95 -20.92 -6.55
CA ALA A 130 24.23 -20.40 -7.72
C ALA A 130 25.10 -19.42 -8.52
N ALA A 131 25.82 -18.53 -7.84
CA ALA A 131 26.76 -17.61 -8.47
C ALA A 131 27.95 -18.36 -9.10
N ALA A 132 28.47 -19.39 -8.44
CA ALA A 132 29.55 -20.21 -8.97
C ALA A 132 29.13 -20.96 -10.25
N LEU A 133 27.95 -21.58 -10.26
CA LEU A 133 27.37 -22.24 -11.44
C LEU A 133 27.16 -21.26 -12.60
N ALA A 134 26.62 -20.08 -12.33
CA ALA A 134 26.42 -19.04 -13.35
C ALA A 134 27.75 -18.58 -13.97
N ARG A 135 28.77 -18.33 -13.15
CA ARG A 135 30.13 -17.97 -13.61
C ARG A 135 30.79 -19.07 -14.42
N ARG A 136 30.65 -20.34 -14.01
CA ARG A 136 31.14 -21.50 -14.78
C ARG A 136 30.48 -21.56 -16.16
N HIS A 137 29.16 -21.47 -16.23
CA HIS A 137 28.46 -21.46 -17.52
C HIS A 137 28.91 -20.29 -18.40
N LEU A 138 29.11 -19.09 -17.83
CA LEU A 138 29.62 -17.94 -18.57
C LEU A 138 31.06 -18.16 -19.07
N ALA A 139 31.90 -18.94 -18.40
CA ALA A 139 33.22 -19.29 -18.90
C ALA A 139 33.14 -20.17 -20.18
N GLU A 140 32.11 -21.02 -20.28
CA GLU A 140 31.98 -22.01 -21.35
C GLU A 140 31.07 -21.56 -22.51
N CYS A 141 30.09 -20.69 -22.26
CA CYS A 141 29.08 -20.31 -23.23
C CYS A 141 29.23 -18.88 -23.78
N ALA A 142 29.70 -18.76 -25.03
CA ALA A 142 29.91 -17.48 -25.70
C ALA A 142 28.61 -16.65 -25.85
N ALA A 143 27.50 -17.28 -26.24
CA ALA A 143 26.21 -16.60 -26.41
C ALA A 143 25.70 -15.97 -25.10
N CYS A 144 25.91 -16.64 -23.96
CA CYS A 144 25.55 -16.10 -22.64
C CYS A 144 26.46 -14.94 -22.22
N ARG A 145 27.77 -14.99 -22.54
CA ARG A 145 28.67 -13.84 -22.32
C ARG A 145 28.28 -12.62 -23.13
N GLU A 146 27.91 -12.80 -24.39
CA GLU A 146 27.43 -11.70 -25.24
C GLU A 146 26.17 -11.06 -24.67
N ARG A 147 25.22 -11.89 -24.21
CA ARG A 147 24.01 -11.41 -23.52
C ARG A 147 24.36 -10.65 -22.23
N GLN A 148 25.25 -11.18 -21.40
CA GLN A 148 25.71 -10.50 -20.19
C GLN A 148 26.36 -9.15 -20.51
N ALA A 149 27.23 -9.11 -21.52
CA ALA A 149 27.88 -7.87 -21.96
C ALA A 149 26.84 -6.84 -22.47
N ALA A 150 25.77 -7.30 -23.13
CA ALA A 150 24.67 -6.41 -23.54
C ALA A 150 23.95 -5.78 -22.35
N TRP A 151 23.61 -6.56 -21.32
CA TRP A 151 23.00 -6.05 -20.09
C TRP A 151 23.94 -5.13 -19.31
N GLN A 152 25.23 -5.48 -19.24
CA GLN A 152 26.25 -4.63 -18.61
C GLN A 152 26.31 -3.26 -19.29
N ARG A 153 26.30 -3.19 -20.64
CA ARG A 153 26.25 -1.91 -21.37
C ARG A 153 25.03 -1.06 -21.03
N VAL A 154 23.85 -1.68 -20.88
CA VAL A 154 22.63 -0.94 -20.49
C VAL A 154 22.79 -0.39 -19.08
N ARG A 155 23.25 -1.21 -18.14
CA ARG A 155 23.51 -0.80 -16.77
C ARG A 155 24.54 0.32 -16.70
N ASP A 156 25.62 0.22 -17.47
CA ASP A 156 26.67 1.25 -17.52
C ASP A 156 26.10 2.56 -18.08
N ARG A 157 25.26 2.52 -19.13
CA ARG A 157 24.57 3.70 -19.67
C ARG A 157 23.63 4.35 -18.66
N VAL A 158 22.85 3.54 -17.94
CA VAL A 158 21.95 4.04 -16.88
C VAL A 158 22.75 4.62 -15.73
N GLY A 159 23.83 3.96 -15.32
CA GLY A 159 24.74 4.44 -14.28
C GLY A 159 25.54 5.69 -14.68
N ALA A 160 25.73 5.91 -15.98
CA ALA A 160 26.36 7.10 -16.54
C ALA A 160 25.39 8.27 -16.75
N LEU A 161 24.08 8.10 -16.48
CA LEU A 161 23.16 9.23 -16.55
C LEU A 161 23.58 10.29 -15.52
N PRO A 162 23.56 11.59 -15.90
CA PRO A 162 23.90 12.64 -14.97
C PRO A 162 22.97 12.57 -13.76
N PRO A 163 23.49 12.77 -12.54
CA PRO A 163 22.64 12.79 -11.36
C PRO A 163 21.58 13.87 -11.53
N LEU A 164 20.31 13.47 -11.43
CA LEU A 164 19.20 14.41 -11.41
C LEU A 164 19.31 15.20 -10.11
N ARG A 165 19.74 16.47 -10.21
CA ARG A 165 19.71 17.38 -9.06
C ARG A 165 18.26 17.67 -8.73
N ALA A 166 17.86 17.33 -7.51
CA ALA A 166 16.59 17.79 -6.98
C ALA A 166 16.61 19.32 -6.92
N PRO A 167 15.50 20.01 -7.24
CA PRO A 167 15.38 21.45 -6.99
C PRO A 167 15.72 21.77 -5.53
N ALA A 168 16.32 22.95 -5.28
CA ALA A 168 16.80 23.32 -3.95
C ALA A 168 15.70 23.31 -2.87
N ASP A 169 14.45 23.57 -3.28
CA ASP A 169 13.26 23.58 -2.44
C ASP A 169 12.50 22.25 -2.44
N PHE A 170 13.05 21.18 -3.03
CA PHE A 170 12.37 19.90 -3.14
C PHE A 170 11.98 19.33 -1.78
N LEU A 171 12.91 19.29 -0.83
CA LEU A 171 12.64 18.79 0.53
C LEU A 171 11.65 19.67 1.28
N GLU A 172 11.74 20.98 1.11
CA GLU A 172 10.78 21.93 1.69
C GLU A 172 9.36 21.67 1.18
N ARG A 173 9.20 21.49 -0.15
CA ARG A 173 7.90 21.13 -0.74
C ARG A 173 7.39 19.78 -0.26
N VAL A 174 8.27 18.78 -0.13
CA VAL A 174 7.88 17.45 0.37
C VAL A 174 7.42 17.54 1.83
N TRP A 175 8.13 18.27 2.68
CA TRP A 175 7.74 18.47 4.07
C TRP A 175 6.45 19.27 4.21
N ALA A 176 6.31 20.37 3.47
CA ALA A 176 5.07 21.15 3.43
C ALA A 176 3.87 20.27 2.99
N GLN A 177 4.10 19.34 2.06
CA GLN A 177 3.07 18.39 1.63
C GLN A 177 2.74 17.35 2.71
N ILE A 178 3.73 16.83 3.43
CA ILE A 178 3.49 15.90 4.54
C ILE A 178 2.72 16.60 5.66
N GLU A 179 3.13 17.82 6.03
CA GLU A 179 2.49 18.61 7.06
C GLU A 179 1.04 18.96 6.70
N SER A 180 0.76 19.34 5.45
CA SER A 180 -0.59 19.63 5.00
C SER A 180 -1.50 18.38 5.08
N LEU A 181 -0.98 17.22 4.67
CA LEU A 181 -1.71 15.95 4.80
C LEU A 181 -1.95 15.56 6.26
N GLU A 182 -1.00 15.82 7.16
CA GLU A 182 -1.19 15.60 8.59
C GLU A 182 -2.24 16.54 9.19
N GLU A 183 -2.22 17.81 8.81
CA GLU A 183 -3.20 18.79 9.28
C GLU A 183 -4.62 18.41 8.83
N GLU A 184 -4.79 18.04 7.56
CA GLU A 184 -6.05 17.53 7.03
C GLU A 184 -6.54 16.29 7.81
N ARG A 185 -5.64 15.34 8.12
CA ARG A 185 -5.95 14.16 8.94
C ARG A 185 -6.37 14.54 10.36
N ARG A 186 -5.67 15.48 11.00
CA ARG A 186 -6.00 15.97 12.36
C ARG A 186 -7.37 16.65 12.38
N LEU A 187 -7.67 17.48 11.39
CA LEU A 187 -8.96 18.16 11.26
C LEU A 187 -10.10 17.15 11.00
N ALA A 188 -9.88 16.18 10.10
CA ALA A 188 -10.85 15.11 9.85
C ALA A 188 -11.11 14.26 11.10
N GLN A 189 -10.06 13.95 11.88
CA GLN A 189 -10.18 13.22 13.14
C GLN A 189 -10.98 14.02 14.18
N ARG A 190 -10.73 15.34 14.32
CA ARG A 190 -11.50 16.21 15.21
C ARG A 190 -12.99 16.25 14.82
N ARG A 191 -13.30 16.48 13.55
CA ARG A 191 -14.68 16.47 13.04
C ARG A 191 -15.40 15.15 13.32
N ARG A 192 -14.71 14.01 13.20
CA ARG A 192 -15.27 12.69 13.55
C ARG A 192 -15.57 12.55 15.05
N LEU A 193 -14.71 13.08 15.92
CA LEU A 193 -14.94 13.06 17.37
C LEU A 193 -16.09 13.98 17.77
N GLU A 194 -16.19 15.16 17.17
CA GLU A 194 -17.29 16.10 17.36
C GLU A 194 -18.63 15.53 16.88
N ALA A 195 -18.65 14.88 15.72
CA ALA A 195 -19.85 14.20 15.23
C ALA A 195 -20.31 13.07 16.19
N ARG A 196 -19.35 12.31 16.75
CA ARG A 196 -19.64 11.25 17.73
C ARG A 196 -20.15 11.83 19.06
N SER A 197 -19.58 12.93 19.54
CA SER A 197 -20.02 13.56 20.78
C SER A 197 -21.41 14.20 20.63
N ALA A 198 -21.69 14.85 19.49
CA ALA A 198 -23.00 15.36 19.14
C ALA A 198 -24.05 14.24 19.14
N PHE A 199 -23.76 13.11 18.50
CA PHE A 199 -24.64 11.94 18.48
C PHE A 199 -24.95 11.41 19.89
N TRP A 200 -23.93 11.22 20.74
CA TRP A 200 -24.12 10.78 22.12
C TRP A 200 -24.91 11.80 22.97
N SER A 201 -24.66 13.09 22.80
CA SER A 201 -25.39 14.14 23.53
C SER A 201 -26.88 14.17 23.15
N GLY A 202 -27.21 13.94 21.87
CA GLY A 202 -28.59 13.81 21.40
C GLY A 202 -29.27 12.57 21.96
N ALA A 203 -28.58 11.42 21.97
CA ALA A 203 -29.07 10.17 22.55
C ALA A 203 -29.38 10.30 24.05
N VAL A 204 -28.51 10.97 24.82
CA VAL A 204 -28.74 11.22 26.26
C VAL A 204 -29.95 12.12 26.49
N ARG A 205 -30.16 13.17 25.67
CA ARG A 205 -31.33 14.05 25.78
C ARG A 205 -32.64 13.30 25.50
N LEU A 206 -32.66 12.47 24.45
CA LEU A 206 -33.82 11.61 24.14
C LEU A 206 -34.09 10.59 25.25
N GLY A 207 -33.05 9.96 25.80
CA GLY A 207 -33.20 9.02 26.93
C GLY A 207 -33.81 9.67 28.17
N ARG A 208 -33.41 10.92 28.51
CA ARG A 208 -34.01 11.67 29.63
C ARG A 208 -35.48 12.02 29.38
N ALA A 209 -35.85 12.42 28.16
CA ALA A 209 -37.25 12.69 27.82
C ALA A 209 -38.11 11.42 27.93
N ALA A 210 -37.61 10.28 27.46
CA ALA A 210 -38.30 8.99 27.60
C ALA A 210 -38.46 8.57 29.07
N ALA A 211 -37.44 8.77 29.92
CA ALA A 211 -37.54 8.49 31.35
C ALA A 211 -38.57 9.40 32.07
N VAL A 212 -38.67 10.67 31.68
CA VAL A 212 -39.69 11.59 32.19
C VAL A 212 -41.09 11.15 31.74
N LEU A 213 -41.28 10.78 30.46
CA LEU A 213 -42.55 10.26 29.96
C LEU A 213 -42.95 8.95 30.62
N LEU A 214 -42.01 8.04 30.90
CA LEU A 214 -42.25 6.80 31.65
C LEU A 214 -42.60 7.08 33.12
N ALA A 215 -41.98 8.08 33.76
CA ALA A 215 -42.33 8.46 35.13
C ALA A 215 -43.73 9.08 35.21
N ILE A 216 -44.10 9.95 34.27
CA ILE A 216 -45.42 10.58 34.20
C ILE A 216 -46.51 9.54 33.83
N GLY A 217 -46.26 8.72 32.80
CA GLY A 217 -47.21 7.70 32.36
C GLY A 217 -47.32 6.50 33.31
N GLY A 218 -46.20 6.08 33.92
CA GLY A 218 -46.17 5.00 34.92
C GLY A 218 -46.80 5.40 36.25
N GLY A 219 -46.63 6.67 36.67
CA GLY A 219 -47.33 7.22 37.83
C GLY A 219 -48.86 7.27 37.63
N PHE A 220 -49.31 7.53 36.41
CA PHE A 220 -50.74 7.50 36.07
C PHE A 220 -51.34 6.08 36.16
N TRP A 221 -50.58 5.06 35.78
CA TRP A 221 -51.03 3.66 35.86
C TRP A 221 -51.07 3.11 37.30
N LEU A 222 -50.20 3.60 38.19
CA LEU A 222 -50.18 3.19 39.60
C LEU A 222 -51.25 3.90 40.46
N ALA A 223 -51.83 5.00 39.99
CA ALA A 223 -52.86 5.76 40.71
C ALA A 223 -54.30 5.42 40.26
N ALA A 224 -54.48 4.58 39.25
CA ALA A 224 -55.80 4.10 38.85
C ALA A 224 -56.25 2.98 39.82
N PRO A 225 -57.35 3.15 40.59
CA PRO A 225 -57.93 2.07 41.37
C PRO A 225 -58.42 0.99 40.40
N GLY A 226 -57.84 -0.21 40.52
CA GLY A 226 -58.10 -1.32 39.61
C GLY A 226 -59.49 -1.92 39.80
N ASP A 227 -60.34 -1.78 38.78
CA ASP A 227 -61.31 -2.81 38.45
C ASP A 227 -60.60 -3.90 37.65
N GLY A 228 -60.58 -5.10 38.22
CA GLY A 228 -59.82 -6.25 37.74
C GLY A 228 -60.28 -6.73 36.37
N ALA A 229 -59.56 -6.36 35.32
CA ALA A 229 -59.59 -7.06 34.05
C ALA A 229 -58.26 -7.80 33.85
N ARG A 230 -58.25 -9.08 34.24
CA ARG A 230 -57.20 -10.04 33.88
C ARG A 230 -57.17 -10.18 32.36
N LEU A 231 -56.25 -9.48 31.70
CA LEU A 231 -55.91 -9.77 30.31
C LEU A 231 -54.87 -10.89 30.29
N SER A 232 -55.34 -12.09 29.93
CA SER A 232 -54.52 -13.24 29.57
C SER A 232 -53.74 -12.93 28.29
N LEU A 233 -52.49 -12.52 28.45
CA LEU A 233 -51.51 -12.43 27.37
C LEU A 233 -51.18 -13.85 26.88
N VAL A 234 -51.71 -14.19 25.71
CA VAL A 234 -51.33 -15.37 24.93
C VAL A 234 -49.88 -15.19 24.47
N SER A 235 -48.99 -15.99 25.05
CA SER A 235 -47.61 -16.17 24.60
C SER A 235 -47.60 -16.90 23.26
N SER A 236 -47.63 -16.15 22.15
CA SER A 236 -47.24 -16.66 20.84
C SER A 236 -45.80 -16.27 20.56
N PHE A 237 -44.86 -17.02 21.15
CA PHE A 237 -43.46 -17.01 20.72
C PHE A 237 -43.30 -18.12 19.67
N GLY A 238 -43.34 -17.73 18.40
CA GLY A 238 -42.89 -18.58 17.30
C GLY A 238 -41.36 -18.67 17.26
N PRO A 239 -40.76 -19.85 16.97
CA PRO A 239 -39.32 -19.99 16.86
C PRO A 239 -38.88 -19.74 15.41
N ALA A 240 -38.27 -18.59 15.13
CA ALA A 240 -37.61 -18.35 13.84
C ALA A 240 -36.52 -17.27 13.94
N ALA A 241 -35.30 -17.67 14.32
CA ALA A 241 -34.08 -17.05 13.80
C ALA A 241 -32.89 -17.97 14.09
N GLN A 242 -32.50 -18.68 13.04
CA GLN A 242 -31.27 -19.46 12.95
C GLN A 242 -30.04 -18.54 13.04
N ARG A 243 -29.10 -18.95 13.89
CA ARG A 243 -27.65 -18.98 13.70
C ARG A 243 -27.01 -17.84 12.88
N LEU A 244 -26.47 -16.85 13.59
CA LEU A 244 -25.18 -16.25 13.26
C LEU A 244 -24.31 -16.29 14.51
N ALA A 245 -23.37 -17.22 14.53
CA ALA A 245 -22.37 -17.36 15.58
C ALA A 245 -21.41 -16.16 15.54
N PRO A 246 -21.07 -15.54 16.69
CA PRO A 246 -19.92 -14.65 16.76
C PRO A 246 -18.65 -15.51 16.67
N ASN A 247 -17.87 -15.30 15.61
CA ASN A 247 -16.51 -15.80 15.48
C ASN A 247 -15.61 -15.07 16.49
N SER A 248 -15.52 -15.59 17.70
CA SER A 248 -14.69 -15.05 18.78
C SER A 248 -13.73 -16.10 19.32
N GLU A 249 -12.75 -16.51 18.53
CA GLU A 249 -11.57 -17.23 19.03
C GLU A 249 -10.37 -16.95 18.12
N ARG A 250 -9.83 -15.73 18.21
CA ARG A 250 -8.42 -15.50 17.85
C ARG A 250 -7.57 -15.93 19.05
N PRO A 251 -6.66 -16.91 18.91
CA PRO A 251 -5.76 -17.29 19.99
C PRO A 251 -4.89 -16.09 20.36
N ARG A 252 -4.89 -15.74 21.66
CA ARG A 252 -3.90 -14.87 22.28
C ARG A 252 -2.52 -15.50 22.03
N ALA A 253 -1.80 -15.00 21.02
CA ALA A 253 -0.38 -15.21 20.93
C ALA A 253 0.26 -14.66 22.22
N GLN A 254 0.79 -15.57 23.02
CA GLN A 254 1.51 -15.28 24.24
C GLN A 254 2.66 -14.34 23.89
N ARG A 255 2.56 -13.10 24.37
CA ARG A 255 3.64 -12.13 24.38
C ARG A 255 4.69 -12.67 25.35
N THR A 256 5.60 -13.51 24.85
CA THR A 256 6.79 -13.88 25.60
C THR A 256 7.55 -12.59 25.90
N ARG A 257 7.84 -12.41 27.19
CA ARG A 257 8.68 -11.33 27.70
C ARG A 257 10.02 -11.40 26.95
N ARG A 258 10.28 -10.42 26.06
CA ARG A 258 11.64 -10.14 25.61
C ARG A 258 12.46 -9.79 26.84
N GLY A 259 13.55 -10.54 27.02
CA GLY A 259 14.51 -10.36 28.09
C GLY A 259 15.11 -8.95 28.09
N ALA A 260 15.48 -8.51 29.29
CA ALA A 260 16.31 -7.35 29.50
C ALA A 260 17.65 -7.50 28.75
N PRO A 261 18.21 -6.40 28.20
CA PRO A 261 19.56 -6.43 27.63
C PRO A 261 20.60 -6.71 28.72
N PRO A 262 21.68 -7.47 28.42
CA PRO A 262 22.79 -7.65 29.34
C PRO A 262 23.52 -6.32 29.60
N PRO A 263 24.10 -6.13 30.80
CA PRO A 263 24.90 -4.94 31.11
C PRO A 263 26.18 -4.92 30.27
N ALA A 264 26.60 -3.72 29.89
CA ALA A 264 27.82 -3.47 29.12
C ALA A 264 29.08 -3.98 29.87
N PRO A 265 30.11 -4.47 29.15
CA PRO A 265 31.39 -4.82 29.76
C PRO A 265 32.08 -3.56 30.28
N ALA A 266 32.61 -3.66 31.50
CA ALA A 266 33.43 -2.63 32.11
C ALA A 266 34.74 -2.46 31.34
N GLU A 267 35.04 -1.24 30.91
CA GLU A 267 36.35 -0.86 30.38
C GLU A 267 37.40 -0.95 31.50
N GLN A 268 38.47 -1.69 31.24
CA GLN A 268 39.74 -1.67 31.97
C GLN A 268 40.79 -1.01 31.08
#